data_AF-A0A1Y3BDS7-F1
#
_entry.id   AF-A0A1Y3BDS7-F1
#
_cell.length_a   1.000
_cell.length_b   1.000
_cell.length_c   1.000
_cell.angle_alpha   90.00
_cell.angle_beta   90.00
_cell.angle_gamma   90.00
#
_symmetry.space_group_name_H-M   'P 1'
#
loop_
_entity.id
_entity.type
_entity.pdbx_description
1 polymer ?
#
loop_
_entity_poly.entity_id
_entity_poly.type
_entity_poly.pdbx_seq_one_letter_code
_entity_poly.pdbx_strand_id
1 'polypeptide(L)'
;LVHKPQPSTPVLVPSATFNRLKPIRFNFPETRNPSHHSSTRREDYSPAINSVSNVEESEEIFVSESQDLIPYDCLQCLCQASSKCDLNKGCDGAYCGPYLLSWGYWADGGKPGGEYATCSKQKPCSEIAIQSYMAKWKRDCNHDGKIDCIDFALIHKLGPHG
;
A
#
# COMPACT_ATOMS: atom_id res chain seq x y z
N LEU A 1 53.18 5.69 30.83
CA LEU A 1 52.82 6.83 29.95
C LEU A 1 51.35 6.69 29.60
N VAL A 2 50.47 7.39 30.33
CA VAL A 2 49.02 7.31 30.16
C VAL A 2 48.59 8.40 29.17
N HIS A 3 48.09 8.02 28.00
CA HIS A 3 47.54 8.96 27.02
C HIS A 3 46.15 9.43 27.48
N LYS A 4 46.01 10.72 27.73
CA LYS A 4 44.75 11.39 28.06
C LYS A 4 43.92 11.56 26.77
N PRO A 5 42.62 11.22 26.74
CA PRO A 5 41.79 11.44 25.56
C PRO A 5 41.49 12.94 25.37
N GLN A 6 41.58 13.40 24.13
CA GLN A 6 41.25 14.78 23.72
C GLN A 6 39.73 14.94 23.54
N PRO A 7 39.16 16.11 23.87
CA PRO A 7 37.73 16.36 23.69
C PRO A 7 37.37 16.56 22.21
N SER A 8 36.34 15.85 21.75
CA SER A 8 35.77 16.01 20.40
C SER A 8 34.97 17.31 20.32
N THR A 9 35.35 18.18 19.39
CA THR A 9 34.60 19.39 19.04
C THR A 9 33.27 19.03 18.36
N PRO A 10 32.17 19.76 18.65
CA PRO A 10 30.89 19.54 17.97
C PRO A 10 30.99 19.96 16.50
N VAL A 11 30.63 19.04 15.59
CA VAL A 11 30.50 19.31 14.16
C VAL A 11 29.18 20.03 13.93
N LEU A 12 29.24 21.29 13.51
CA LEU A 12 28.08 22.07 13.10
C LEU A 12 27.63 21.57 11.71
N VAL A 13 26.51 20.84 11.64
CA VAL A 13 25.87 20.51 10.37
C VAL A 13 25.06 21.71 9.87
N PRO A 14 25.22 22.14 8.61
CA PRO A 14 24.43 23.24 8.07
C PRO A 14 22.96 22.83 8.00
N SER A 15 22.11 23.68 8.59
CA SER A 15 20.65 23.56 8.53
C SER A 15 20.20 23.64 7.08
N ALA A 16 19.67 22.54 6.54
CA ALA A 16 19.11 22.52 5.19
C ALA A 16 17.86 23.42 5.17
N THR A 17 17.97 24.57 4.50
CA THR A 17 16.84 25.44 4.20
C THR A 17 15.86 24.65 3.34
N PHE A 18 14.70 24.31 3.90
CA PHE A 18 13.63 23.63 3.19
C PHE A 18 13.05 24.61 2.16
N ASN A 19 13.65 24.65 0.98
CA ASN A 19 13.10 25.39 -0.14
C ASN A 19 11.73 24.77 -0.46
N ARG A 20 10.70 25.58 -0.28
CA ARG A 20 9.29 25.33 -0.59
C ARG A 20 9.18 24.69 -1.98
N LEU A 21 9.08 23.36 -2.02
CA LEU A 21 8.86 22.64 -3.26
C LEU A 21 7.51 23.10 -3.82
N LYS A 22 7.52 23.52 -5.08
CA LYS A 22 6.28 23.83 -5.82
C LYS A 22 5.39 22.57 -5.80
N PRO A 23 4.07 22.71 -5.71
CA PRO A 23 3.17 21.57 -5.77
C PRO A 23 3.47 20.76 -7.02
N ILE A 24 3.77 19.47 -6.84
CA ILE A 24 3.93 18.54 -7.95
C ILE A 24 2.53 18.38 -8.54
N ARG A 25 2.25 19.06 -9.66
CA ARG A 25 1.10 18.72 -10.48
C ARG A 25 1.37 17.35 -11.08
N PHE A 26 0.75 16.32 -10.53
CA PHE A 26 0.59 15.05 -11.21
C PHE A 26 -0.34 15.31 -12.40
N ASN A 27 0.23 15.58 -13.57
CA ASN A 27 -0.52 15.50 -14.82
C ASN A 27 -0.77 14.01 -15.07
N PHE A 28 -1.86 13.50 -14.51
CA PHE A 28 -2.42 12.22 -14.93
C PHE A 28 -3.00 12.46 -16.33
N PRO A 29 -2.53 11.77 -17.38
CA PRO A 29 -3.28 11.76 -18.63
C PRO A 29 -4.61 11.07 -18.33
N GLU A 30 -5.71 11.74 -18.64
CA GLU A 30 -7.04 11.14 -18.61
C GLU A 30 -7.07 10.00 -19.63
N THR A 31 -6.71 8.79 -19.19
CA THR A 31 -6.82 7.61 -20.04
C THR A 31 -8.28 7.26 -20.14
N ARG A 32 -8.85 7.62 -21.28
CA ARG A 32 -10.10 7.12 -21.86
C ARG A 32 -10.61 5.85 -21.19
N ASN A 33 -11.79 6.00 -20.58
CA ASN A 33 -12.75 4.97 -20.23
C ASN A 33 -12.70 3.76 -21.19
N PRO A 34 -12.23 2.58 -20.76
CA PRO A 34 -12.43 1.36 -21.51
C PRO A 34 -13.85 0.87 -21.22
N SER A 35 -14.74 1.15 -22.17
CA SER A 35 -16.04 0.50 -22.29
C SER A 35 -15.93 -1.01 -22.06
N HIS A 36 -16.74 -1.53 -21.13
CA HIS A 36 -17.32 -2.87 -21.11
C HIS A 36 -16.43 -4.02 -21.61
N HIS A 37 -15.72 -4.67 -20.69
CA HIS A 37 -15.38 -6.09 -20.89
C HIS A 37 -16.48 -6.97 -20.30
N SER A 38 -17.45 -7.32 -21.14
CA SER A 38 -18.38 -8.43 -20.92
C SER A 38 -17.56 -9.72 -20.79
N SER A 39 -17.33 -10.20 -19.57
CA SER A 39 -16.84 -11.56 -19.34
C SER A 39 -18.01 -12.53 -19.38
N THR A 40 -18.21 -13.13 -20.54
CA THR A 40 -19.09 -14.29 -20.74
C THR A 40 -18.59 -15.51 -19.94
N ARG A 41 -19.54 -16.17 -19.26
CA ARG A 41 -19.56 -17.58 -18.81
C ARG A 41 -18.43 -18.10 -17.92
N ARG A 42 -18.76 -18.28 -16.63
CA ARG A 42 -18.31 -19.44 -15.84
C ARG A 42 -19.48 -20.42 -15.80
N GLU A 43 -19.41 -21.47 -16.60
CA GLU A 43 -20.04 -22.75 -16.24
C GLU A 43 -18.97 -23.62 -15.57
N ASP A 44 -19.43 -24.54 -14.74
CA ASP A 44 -18.69 -25.63 -14.11
C ASP A 44 -17.85 -25.30 -12.87
N TYR A 45 -18.56 -25.07 -11.75
CA TYR A 45 -18.15 -25.67 -10.48
C TYR A 45 -19.37 -26.07 -9.67
N SER A 46 -19.69 -27.37 -9.72
CA SER A 46 -20.71 -28.03 -8.91
C SER A 46 -20.03 -28.74 -7.74
N PRO A 47 -20.32 -28.39 -6.48
CA PRO A 47 -20.24 -29.33 -5.39
C PRO A 47 -21.63 -29.90 -5.17
N ALA A 48 -21.82 -31.15 -5.60
CA ALA A 48 -22.90 -31.97 -5.09
C ALA A 48 -22.72 -32.17 -3.59
N ILE A 49 -23.66 -31.66 -2.79
CA ILE A 49 -23.99 -32.21 -1.48
C ILE A 49 -25.50 -32.09 -1.29
N ASN A 50 -26.14 -33.25 -1.29
CA ASN A 50 -27.58 -33.43 -1.19
C ASN A 50 -27.94 -33.72 0.28
N SER A 51 -29.06 -33.15 0.72
CA SER A 51 -29.97 -33.67 1.74
C SER A 51 -29.53 -33.71 3.21
N VAL A 52 -29.92 -32.70 4.01
CA VAL A 52 -30.59 -32.92 5.32
C VAL A 52 -31.62 -31.79 5.55
N SER A 53 -32.81 -32.20 5.96
CA SER A 53 -33.98 -31.38 6.32
C SER A 53 -33.84 -30.69 7.68
N ASN A 54 -34.22 -29.41 7.75
CA ASN A 54 -34.76 -28.61 8.86
C ASN A 54 -34.33 -28.95 10.31
N VAL A 55 -33.62 -28.02 10.99
CA VAL A 55 -33.95 -27.58 12.36
C VAL A 55 -33.36 -26.18 12.66
N GLU A 56 -34.24 -25.28 13.09
CA GLU A 56 -34.15 -24.17 14.06
C GLU A 56 -32.81 -23.45 14.40
N GLU A 57 -32.85 -22.11 14.24
CA GLU A 57 -32.29 -21.03 15.10
C GLU A 57 -30.77 -20.96 15.41
N SER A 58 -30.18 -19.78 15.12
CA SER A 58 -28.82 -19.26 15.44
C SER A 58 -27.64 -19.90 14.68
N GLU A 59 -26.69 -19.20 14.03
CA GLU A 59 -26.23 -17.81 14.06
C GLU A 59 -26.14 -17.25 12.63
N GLU A 60 -26.39 -15.95 12.45
CA GLU A 60 -26.01 -15.30 11.20
C GLU A 60 -24.49 -15.29 11.06
N ILE A 61 -23.97 -15.98 10.05
CA ILE A 61 -22.57 -15.82 9.66
C ILE A 61 -22.47 -14.45 9.00
N PHE A 62 -22.22 -13.42 9.81
CA PHE A 62 -21.80 -12.11 9.32
C PHE A 62 -20.41 -12.29 8.73
N VAL A 63 -20.37 -12.59 7.42
CA VAL A 63 -19.16 -12.40 6.63
C VAL A 63 -18.89 -10.91 6.72
N SER A 64 -17.99 -10.51 7.63
CA SER A 64 -17.45 -9.17 7.65
C SER A 64 -16.65 -9.02 6.37
N GLU A 65 -17.33 -8.58 5.31
CA GLU A 65 -16.70 -8.07 4.11
C GLU A 65 -15.78 -6.95 4.60
N SER A 66 -14.48 -7.23 4.64
CA SER A 66 -13.49 -6.18 4.88
C SER A 66 -13.62 -5.23 3.70
N GLN A 67 -14.41 -4.18 3.87
CA GLN A 67 -14.43 -3.09 2.90
C GLN A 67 -13.02 -2.53 2.85
N ASP A 68 -12.31 -2.91 1.81
CA ASP A 68 -10.98 -2.43 1.50
C ASP A 68 -11.00 -0.90 1.45
N LEU A 69 -10.21 -0.26 2.33
CA LEU A 69 -10.15 1.21 2.44
C LEU A 69 -9.76 1.84 1.11
N ILE A 70 -8.79 1.22 0.43
CA ILE A 70 -8.27 1.64 -0.86
C ILE A 70 -8.94 0.77 -1.93
N PRO A 71 -9.66 1.37 -2.88
CA PRO A 71 -10.20 0.67 -4.04
C PRO A 71 -9.14 -0.09 -4.83
N TYR A 72 -9.51 -1.25 -5.39
CA TYR A 72 -8.58 -2.11 -6.13
C TYR A 72 -7.94 -1.42 -7.35
N ASP A 73 -8.69 -0.59 -8.07
CA ASP A 73 -8.18 0.22 -9.18
C ASP A 73 -7.11 1.23 -8.72
N CYS A 74 -7.28 1.82 -7.54
CA CYS A 74 -6.25 2.66 -6.93
C CYS A 74 -4.97 1.86 -6.61
N LEU A 75 -5.10 0.69 -5.99
CA LEU A 75 -3.95 -0.21 -5.77
C LEU A 75 -3.25 -0.57 -7.09
N GLN A 76 -4.02 -0.85 -8.14
CA GLN A 76 -3.47 -1.12 -9.47
C GLN A 76 -2.67 0.07 -10.02
N CYS A 77 -3.15 1.31 -9.83
CA CYS A 77 -2.43 2.53 -10.21
C CYS A 77 -1.15 2.72 -9.39
N LEU A 78 -1.17 2.50 -8.07
CA LEU A 78 0.03 2.55 -7.22
C LEU A 78 1.09 1.56 -7.70
N CYS A 79 0.68 0.32 -8.01
CA CYS A 79 1.57 -0.71 -8.54
C CYS A 79 2.26 -0.27 -9.85
N GLN A 80 1.48 0.30 -10.77
CA GLN A 80 1.99 0.80 -12.05
C GLN A 80 2.95 1.99 -11.87
N ALA A 81 2.60 2.93 -11.00
CA ALA A 81 3.44 4.10 -10.71
C ALA A 81 4.76 3.72 -10.02
N SER A 82 4.76 2.70 -9.16
CA SER A 82 5.96 2.26 -8.44
C SER A 82 6.95 1.52 -9.34
N SER A 83 6.51 0.51 -10.08
CA SER A 83 7.41 -0.41 -10.80
C SER A 83 6.96 -0.79 -12.22
N LYS A 84 5.93 -0.13 -12.76
CA LYS A 84 5.12 -0.66 -13.89
C LYS A 84 4.46 -2.00 -13.55
N CYS A 85 4.17 -2.18 -12.26
CA CYS A 85 3.61 -3.39 -11.67
C CYS A 85 4.39 -4.67 -12.04
N ASP A 86 5.73 -4.59 -12.01
CA ASP A 86 6.60 -5.73 -12.27
C ASP A 86 6.52 -6.73 -11.10
N LEU A 87 5.77 -7.81 -11.31
CA LEU A 87 5.56 -8.87 -10.30
C LEU A 87 6.84 -9.67 -9.99
N ASN A 88 7.88 -9.55 -10.82
CA ASN A 88 9.18 -10.17 -10.59
C ASN A 88 10.17 -9.21 -9.92
N LYS A 89 9.75 -7.97 -9.60
CA LYS A 89 10.60 -6.99 -8.96
C LYS A 89 11.10 -7.52 -7.62
N GLY A 90 12.41 -7.69 -7.52
CA GLY A 90 13.09 -8.07 -6.27
C GLY A 90 13.19 -6.90 -5.29
N CYS A 91 14.21 -6.95 -4.45
CA CYS A 91 14.59 -5.81 -3.61
C CYS A 91 15.71 -5.01 -4.27
N ASP A 92 15.61 -3.69 -4.19
CA ASP A 92 16.58 -2.73 -4.66
C ASP A 92 16.89 -1.75 -3.52
N GLY A 93 18.05 -1.95 -2.88
CA GLY A 93 18.39 -1.28 -1.63
C GLY A 93 17.35 -1.54 -0.54
N ALA A 94 16.71 -0.47 -0.07
CA ALA A 94 15.73 -0.52 1.01
C ALA A 94 14.29 -0.86 0.57
N TYR A 95 14.03 -0.95 -0.74
CA TYR A 95 12.68 -1.07 -1.30
C TYR A 95 12.47 -2.41 -2.00
N CYS A 96 11.32 -3.05 -1.80
CA CYS A 96 11.04 -4.38 -2.35
C CYS A 96 9.72 -4.45 -3.11
N GLY A 97 9.74 -5.23 -4.19
CA GLY A 97 8.53 -5.72 -4.87
C GLY A 97 7.82 -4.74 -5.77
N PRO A 98 6.63 -5.13 -6.27
CA PRO A 98 5.91 -4.36 -7.29
C PRO A 98 5.45 -2.98 -6.79
N TYR A 99 5.28 -2.81 -5.48
CA TYR A 99 4.91 -1.53 -4.87
C TYR A 99 6.09 -0.73 -4.35
N LEU A 100 7.33 -1.26 -4.41
CA LEU A 100 8.51 -0.63 -3.81
C LEU A 100 8.29 -0.24 -2.34
N LEU A 101 7.72 -1.15 -1.54
CA LEU A 101 7.55 -0.92 -0.11
C LEU A 101 8.90 -0.83 0.56
N SER A 102 9.02 -0.04 1.62
CA SER A 102 10.17 -0.07 2.54
C SER A 102 9.86 -0.94 3.76
N TRP A 103 10.89 -1.31 4.53
CA TRP A 103 10.69 -2.06 5.77
C TRP A 103 9.79 -1.30 6.76
N GLY A 104 10.01 0.01 6.91
CA GLY A 104 9.21 0.85 7.81
C GLY A 104 7.75 0.94 7.39
N TYR A 105 7.50 1.05 6.08
CA TYR A 105 6.15 1.02 5.53
C TYR A 105 5.44 -0.29 5.88
N TRP A 106 6.06 -1.43 5.57
CA TRP A 106 5.51 -2.75 5.88
C TRP A 106 5.32 -2.96 7.39
N ALA A 107 6.24 -2.47 8.20
CA ALA A 107 6.18 -2.56 9.65
C ALA A 107 5.00 -1.79 10.24
N ASP A 108 4.76 -0.56 9.76
CA ASP A 108 3.61 0.25 10.14
C ASP A 108 2.29 -0.30 9.61
N GLY A 109 2.32 -1.00 8.47
CA GLY A 109 1.19 -1.75 7.92
C GLY A 109 0.91 -3.09 8.64
N GLY A 110 1.47 -3.32 9.83
CA GLY A 110 1.14 -4.49 10.64
C GLY A 110 1.94 -5.76 10.34
N LYS A 111 2.99 -5.67 9.54
CA LYS A 111 3.93 -6.78 9.25
C LYS A 111 3.25 -8.05 8.67
N PRO A 112 2.37 -7.95 7.66
CA PRO A 112 1.72 -9.12 7.09
C PRO A 112 2.75 -10.06 6.43
N GLY A 113 2.40 -11.36 6.34
CA GLY A 113 3.22 -12.34 5.63
C GLY A 113 4.57 -12.68 6.28
N GLY A 114 4.76 -12.36 7.56
CA GLY A 114 5.91 -12.76 8.36
C GLY A 114 7.16 -11.94 8.11
N GLU A 115 7.80 -12.12 6.95
CA GLU A 115 9.06 -11.46 6.60
C GLU A 115 8.87 -10.37 5.55
N TYR A 116 9.44 -9.19 5.82
CA TYR A 116 9.33 -7.99 4.98
C TYR A 116 9.57 -8.26 3.49
N ALA A 117 10.72 -8.84 3.15
CA ALA A 117 11.09 -9.05 1.75
C ALA A 117 10.20 -10.10 1.07
N THR A 118 9.79 -11.14 1.81
CA THR A 118 8.91 -12.20 1.30
C THR A 118 7.52 -11.66 0.99
N CYS A 119 6.96 -10.87 1.91
CA CYS A 119 5.66 -10.23 1.74
C CYS A 119 5.70 -9.16 0.65
N SER A 120 6.68 -8.27 0.69
CA SER A 120 6.74 -7.10 -0.20
C SER A 120 6.94 -7.49 -1.67
N LYS A 121 7.57 -8.63 -1.95
CA LYS A 121 7.67 -9.17 -3.32
C LYS A 121 6.36 -9.76 -3.85
N GLN A 122 5.41 -10.09 -2.97
CA GLN A 122 4.12 -10.67 -3.35
C GLN A 122 3.07 -9.56 -3.39
N LYS A 123 2.45 -9.38 -4.56
CA LYS A 123 1.42 -8.36 -4.77
C LYS A 123 0.28 -8.42 -3.73
N PRO A 124 -0.36 -9.58 -3.45
CA PRO A 124 -1.44 -9.63 -2.47
C PRO A 124 -1.00 -9.27 -1.05
N CYS A 125 0.18 -9.73 -0.62
CA CYS A 125 0.68 -9.42 0.73
C CYS A 125 1.06 -7.93 0.86
N SER A 126 1.62 -7.35 -0.20
CA SER A 126 1.92 -5.93 -0.27
C SER A 126 0.65 -5.08 -0.19
N GLU A 127 -0.43 -5.50 -0.87
CA GLU A 127 -1.72 -4.81 -0.82
C GLU A 127 -2.30 -4.79 0.60
N ILE A 128 -2.21 -5.90 1.34
CA ILE A 128 -2.59 -5.95 2.75
C ILE A 128 -1.77 -4.92 3.56
N ALA A 129 -0.45 -4.88 3.37
CA ALA A 129 0.41 -3.91 4.06
C ALA A 129 0.01 -2.46 3.72
N ILE A 130 -0.33 -2.19 2.46
CA ILE A 130 -0.76 -0.87 1.99
C ILE A 130 -2.12 -0.48 2.58
N GLN A 131 -3.10 -1.38 2.58
CA GLN A 131 -4.41 -1.15 3.20
C GLN A 131 -4.25 -0.77 4.69
N SER A 132 -3.49 -1.56 5.45
CA SER A 132 -3.25 -1.30 6.86
C SER A 132 -2.43 -0.02 7.11
N TYR A 133 -1.43 0.25 6.27
CA TYR A 133 -0.64 1.49 6.36
C TYR A 133 -1.51 2.73 6.10
N MET A 134 -2.39 2.69 5.10
CA MET A 134 -3.32 3.78 4.85
C MET A 134 -4.38 3.90 5.95
N ALA A 135 -4.85 2.79 6.52
CA ALA A 135 -5.75 2.84 7.67
C ALA A 135 -5.13 3.62 8.85
N LYS A 136 -3.81 3.52 9.03
CA LYS A 136 -3.05 4.26 10.05
C LYS A 136 -2.79 5.73 9.68
N TRP A 137 -2.49 6.02 8.42
CA TRP A 137 -1.92 7.31 8.01
C TRP A 137 -2.81 8.17 7.10
N LYS A 138 -3.97 7.68 6.67
CA LYS A 138 -4.88 8.40 5.77
C LYS A 138 -5.21 9.79 6.31
N ARG A 139 -5.16 10.76 5.40
CA ARG A 139 -5.62 12.14 5.59
C ARG A 139 -5.79 12.76 4.21
N ASP A 140 -6.48 13.89 4.18
CA ASP A 140 -6.52 14.76 3.02
C ASP A 140 -5.17 15.49 2.93
N CYS A 141 -4.30 15.03 2.02
CA CYS A 141 -2.97 15.57 1.79
C CYS A 141 -3.00 16.71 0.76
N ASN A 142 -3.91 16.62 -0.22
CA ASN A 142 -4.02 17.62 -1.29
C ASN A 142 -4.94 18.82 -0.93
N HIS A 143 -5.61 18.77 0.22
CA HIS A 143 -6.53 19.75 0.78
C HIS A 143 -7.78 20.01 -0.09
N ASP A 144 -8.30 18.98 -0.75
CA ASP A 144 -9.49 19.08 -1.60
C ASP A 144 -10.82 18.72 -0.88
N GLY A 145 -10.73 18.34 0.40
CA GLY A 145 -11.86 17.96 1.25
C GLY A 145 -12.26 16.50 1.14
N LYS A 146 -11.50 15.68 0.41
CA LYS A 146 -11.72 14.23 0.28
C LYS A 146 -10.45 13.48 0.71
N ILE A 147 -10.63 12.19 0.99
CA ILE A 147 -9.52 11.25 1.16
C ILE A 147 -9.69 10.20 0.08
N ASP A 148 -8.91 10.32 -0.99
CA ASP A 148 -9.04 9.47 -2.17
C ASP A 148 -7.69 8.93 -2.67
N CYS A 149 -7.69 8.37 -3.90
CA CYS A 149 -6.49 7.75 -4.46
C CYS A 149 -5.32 8.73 -4.63
N ILE A 150 -5.60 10.03 -4.79
CA ILE A 150 -4.54 11.05 -4.88
C ILE A 150 -3.83 11.15 -3.53
N ASP A 151 -4.57 11.18 -2.42
CA ASP A 151 -3.99 11.21 -1.08
C ASP A 151 -3.24 9.93 -0.76
N PHE A 152 -3.80 8.77 -1.12
CA PHE A 152 -3.11 7.49 -0.96
C PHE A 152 -1.81 7.44 -1.76
N ALA A 153 -1.78 7.99 -2.98
CA ALA A 153 -0.55 8.08 -3.76
C ALA A 153 0.50 9.01 -3.12
N LEU A 154 0.07 10.15 -2.57
CA LEU A 154 0.96 11.07 -1.84
C LEU A 154 1.56 10.39 -0.60
N ILE A 155 0.72 9.75 0.22
CA ILE A 155 1.15 9.02 1.41
C ILE A 155 2.05 7.85 1.04
N HIS A 156 1.76 7.14 -0.05
CA HIS A 156 2.57 6.01 -0.51
C HIS A 156 3.98 6.47 -0.91
N LYS A 157 4.07 7.61 -1.61
CA LYS A 157 5.33 8.14 -2.14
C LYS A 157 6.17 8.88 -1.10
N LEU A 158 5.52 9.65 -0.23
CA LEU A 158 6.17 10.59 0.69
C LEU A 158 6.15 10.12 2.15
N GLY A 159 5.37 9.10 2.46
CA GLY A 159 5.24 8.54 3.80
C GLY A 159 4.19 9.26 4.65
N PRO A 160 4.25 9.13 5.99
CA PRO A 160 3.22 9.57 6.92
C PRO A 160 2.93 11.06 6.96
N HIS A 161 3.73 11.91 6.31
CA HIS A 161 3.58 13.37 6.32
C HIS A 161 3.60 13.95 4.90
N GLY A 162 3.21 13.12 3.92
CA GLY A 162 3.14 13.49 2.50
C GLY A 162 2.23 14.66 2.21
#